data_AF-U3KYQ1-F1
#
_entry.id   AF-U3KYQ1-F1
#
_cell.length_a   1.000
_cell.length_b   1.000
_cell.length_c   1.000
_cell.angle_alpha   90.00
_cell.angle_beta   90.00
_cell.angle_gamma   90.00
#
_symmetry.space_group_name_H-M   'P 1'
#
loop_
_entity.id
_entity.type
_entity.pdbx_description
1 polymer ?
#
loop_
_entity_poly.entity_id
_entity_poly.type
_entity_poly.pdbx_seq_one_letter_code
_entity_poly.pdbx_strand_id
1 'polypeptide(L)'
;MKSFLGLLALVSCVAAVSLPQKRAQCSNGRTASHASCCVWFDVLDDIQENLFDGGECGEEVHESLRLTFHDAIGFSKKLFLEGKFGGGGADGSIMAHSEIETNFHANNGVDEIVEAQRPFAIKHGVSFGDFIQFAGAVGVSNCLGGPRLQFLAGRANFSLPSPDLLVPEPSDSVDAILARAADAGISASEMVDLLASHSVAAQDHVDETIPGTPFDSTPSVFDANFFLEVLLKGDVIPGNGINEGEVMSPLQGEFRLQSDFVLSQDPRTACEWQSFITDQDRMVAKFTAAMAKMATIGHIPALLTDCSEVIPIPAAAKAKVANLPAGKTLSDVQAACKATPFPTVTADAGPETTVAKVPPS
;
A
#
# COMPACT_ATOMS: atom_id res chain seq x y z
N MET A 1 45.77 -60.41 27.69
CA MET A 1 44.66 -60.42 26.72
C MET A 1 43.35 -60.06 27.42
N LYS A 2 42.91 -58.81 27.35
CA LYS A 2 41.50 -58.42 27.52
C LYS A 2 41.23 -57.26 26.56
N SER A 3 40.36 -57.53 25.59
CA SER A 3 39.98 -56.67 24.47
C SER A 3 39.03 -55.58 24.95
N PHE A 4 39.24 -54.32 24.57
CA PHE A 4 38.25 -53.26 24.69
C PHE A 4 37.58 -53.06 23.33
N LEU A 5 36.28 -53.36 23.27
CA LEU A 5 35.40 -53.10 22.12
C LEU A 5 35.21 -51.58 21.96
N GLY A 6 35.49 -51.06 20.77
CA GLY A 6 35.12 -49.70 20.38
C GLY A 6 33.63 -49.63 20.01
N LEU A 7 32.93 -48.62 20.55
CA LEU A 7 31.55 -48.29 20.19
C LEU A 7 31.57 -47.35 18.98
N LEU A 8 31.08 -47.81 17.82
CA LEU A 8 30.79 -46.92 16.69
C LEU A 8 29.41 -46.29 16.90
N ALA A 9 29.34 -44.96 16.98
CA ALA A 9 28.08 -44.23 16.95
C ALA A 9 27.63 -44.05 15.48
N LEU A 10 26.53 -44.70 15.09
CA LEU A 10 25.85 -44.42 13.83
C LEU A 10 25.01 -43.14 13.98
N VAL A 11 25.38 -42.09 13.26
CA VAL A 11 24.55 -40.90 13.07
C VAL A 11 23.57 -41.19 11.94
N SER A 12 22.29 -41.35 12.27
CA SER A 12 21.22 -41.49 11.29
C SER A 12 20.75 -40.10 10.82
N CYS A 13 21.13 -39.70 9.61
CA CYS A 13 20.53 -38.55 8.93
C CYS A 13 19.11 -38.92 8.51
N VAL A 14 18.11 -38.46 9.24
CA VAL A 14 16.71 -38.55 8.82
C VAL A 14 16.46 -37.43 7.80
N ALA A 15 16.48 -37.75 6.52
CA ALA A 15 15.93 -36.86 5.50
C ALA A 15 14.40 -36.82 5.69
N ALA A 16 13.87 -35.70 6.15
CA ALA A 16 12.43 -35.47 6.18
C ALA A 16 11.93 -35.37 4.74
N VAL A 17 11.37 -36.46 4.21
CA VAL A 17 10.66 -36.46 2.94
C VAL A 17 9.27 -35.86 3.21
N SER A 18 9.06 -34.59 2.85
CA SER A 18 7.72 -33.99 2.89
C SER A 18 6.86 -34.68 1.82
N LEU A 19 5.82 -35.39 2.25
CA LEU A 19 4.81 -35.89 1.32
C LEU A 19 4.18 -34.71 0.56
N PRO A 20 3.92 -34.81 -0.75
CA PRO A 20 3.26 -33.74 -1.49
C PRO A 20 1.91 -33.46 -0.84
N GLN A 21 1.71 -32.22 -0.35
CA GLN A 21 0.41 -31.79 0.18
C GLN A 21 -0.63 -31.92 -0.93
N LYS A 22 -1.74 -32.60 -0.63
CA LYS A 22 -2.88 -32.67 -1.55
C LYS A 22 -3.43 -31.25 -1.73
N ARG A 23 -3.34 -30.72 -2.95
CA ARG A 23 -3.93 -29.43 -3.33
C ARG A 23 -5.44 -29.59 -3.58
N ALA A 24 -6.21 -28.58 -3.22
CA ALA A 24 -7.64 -28.50 -3.54
C ALA A 24 -7.84 -28.16 -5.02
N GLN A 25 -8.87 -28.74 -5.64
CA GLN A 25 -9.30 -28.36 -6.98
C GLN A 25 -10.25 -27.16 -6.89
N CYS A 26 -9.98 -26.13 -7.67
CA CYS A 26 -10.77 -24.90 -7.74
C CYS A 26 -11.43 -24.76 -9.12
N SER A 27 -12.16 -23.67 -9.33
CA SER A 27 -12.76 -23.33 -10.62
C SER A 27 -11.72 -23.18 -11.74
N ASN A 28 -12.17 -23.34 -12.99
CA ASN A 28 -11.33 -23.17 -14.19
C ASN A 28 -10.05 -24.02 -14.23
N GLY A 29 -10.06 -25.19 -13.56
CA GLY A 29 -8.93 -26.11 -13.52
C GLY A 29 -7.75 -25.64 -12.64
N ARG A 30 -7.93 -24.55 -11.88
CA ARG A 30 -6.93 -24.05 -10.92
C ARG A 30 -6.85 -24.95 -9.69
N THR A 31 -5.77 -24.80 -8.92
CA THR A 31 -5.61 -25.53 -7.65
C THR A 31 -5.05 -24.62 -6.58
N ALA A 32 -5.44 -24.85 -5.33
CA ALA A 32 -4.93 -24.13 -4.17
C ALA A 32 -4.34 -25.08 -3.13
N SER A 33 -3.39 -24.57 -2.34
CA SER A 33 -2.81 -25.20 -1.16
C SER A 33 -3.85 -25.47 -0.07
N HIS A 34 -4.87 -24.61 0.05
CA HIS A 34 -5.99 -24.77 0.97
C HIS A 34 -7.34 -24.57 0.25
N ALA A 35 -8.36 -25.38 0.59
CA ALA A 35 -9.65 -25.34 -0.09
C ALA A 35 -10.41 -24.01 0.08
N SER A 36 -10.22 -23.32 1.22
CA SER A 36 -10.80 -21.99 1.43
C SER A 36 -10.21 -20.91 0.51
N CYS A 37 -9.07 -21.16 -0.13
CA CYS A 37 -8.50 -20.22 -1.09
C CYS A 37 -9.20 -20.28 -2.45
N CYS A 38 -9.98 -21.33 -2.75
CA CYS A 38 -10.58 -21.50 -4.07
C CYS A 38 -11.60 -20.41 -4.43
N VAL A 39 -12.35 -19.88 -3.46
CA VAL A 39 -13.33 -18.81 -3.71
C VAL A 39 -12.66 -17.55 -4.25
N TRP A 40 -11.45 -17.24 -3.79
CA TRP A 40 -10.72 -16.04 -4.19
C TRP A 40 -10.29 -16.04 -5.65
N PHE A 41 -10.22 -17.20 -6.30
CA PHE A 41 -10.03 -17.24 -7.76
C PHE A 41 -11.28 -16.76 -8.52
N ASP A 42 -12.48 -17.00 -7.99
CA ASP A 42 -13.72 -16.50 -8.58
C ASP A 42 -13.91 -15.01 -8.27
N VAL A 43 -13.50 -14.57 -7.07
CA VAL A 43 -13.43 -13.13 -6.73
C VAL A 43 -12.45 -12.42 -7.65
N LEU A 44 -11.25 -12.99 -7.87
CA LEU A 44 -10.22 -12.44 -8.76
C LEU A 44 -10.78 -12.21 -10.16
N ASP A 45 -11.38 -13.24 -10.76
CA ASP A 45 -11.92 -13.15 -12.12
C ASP A 45 -12.97 -12.02 -12.22
N ASP A 46 -13.85 -11.91 -11.22
CA ASP A 46 -14.92 -10.92 -11.18
C ASP A 46 -14.42 -9.48 -11.00
N ILE A 47 -13.50 -9.23 -10.06
CA ILE A 47 -12.99 -7.87 -9.81
C ILE A 47 -12.04 -7.41 -10.92
N GLN A 48 -11.27 -8.32 -11.53
CA GLN A 48 -10.44 -7.94 -12.68
C GLN A 48 -11.31 -7.51 -13.86
N GLU A 49 -12.41 -8.23 -14.14
CA GLU A 49 -13.29 -7.91 -15.27
C GLU A 49 -14.17 -6.68 -14.99
N ASN A 50 -14.74 -6.57 -13.79
CA ASN A 50 -15.88 -5.68 -13.53
C ASN A 50 -15.61 -4.55 -12.51
N LEU A 51 -14.48 -4.58 -11.80
CA LEU A 51 -14.07 -3.48 -10.89
C LEU A 51 -12.82 -2.77 -11.39
N PHE A 52 -11.90 -3.49 -12.04
CA PHE A 52 -10.63 -2.95 -12.53
C PHE A 52 -10.55 -2.93 -14.06
N ASP A 53 -11.68 -2.85 -14.77
CA ASP A 53 -11.77 -2.66 -16.24
C ASP A 53 -10.88 -3.59 -17.10
N GLY A 54 -10.80 -4.86 -16.73
CA GLY A 54 -9.94 -5.83 -17.41
C GLY A 54 -8.52 -5.88 -16.86
N GLY A 55 -8.31 -5.44 -15.61
CA GLY A 55 -7.03 -5.49 -14.91
C GLY A 55 -6.14 -4.27 -15.13
N GLU A 56 -6.73 -3.10 -15.24
CA GLU A 56 -6.02 -1.82 -15.28
C GLU A 56 -5.49 -1.44 -13.88
N CYS A 57 -4.48 -0.56 -13.87
CA CYS A 57 -4.04 0.17 -12.67
C CYS A 57 -4.48 1.63 -12.86
N GLY A 58 -5.77 1.84 -12.61
CA GLY A 58 -6.48 3.12 -12.70
C GLY A 58 -7.16 3.48 -11.38
N GLU A 59 -8.22 4.28 -11.45
CA GLU A 59 -8.85 4.90 -10.28
C GLU A 59 -9.26 3.87 -9.22
N GLU A 60 -10.03 2.84 -9.56
CA GLU A 60 -10.51 1.87 -8.58
C GLU A 60 -9.37 1.08 -7.93
N VAL A 61 -8.24 0.90 -8.62
CA VAL A 61 -7.05 0.29 -8.02
C VAL A 61 -6.42 1.23 -7.00
N HIS A 62 -6.30 2.51 -7.32
CA HIS A 62 -5.74 3.52 -6.42
C HIS A 62 -6.61 3.65 -5.17
N GLU A 63 -7.92 3.77 -5.34
CA GLU A 63 -8.90 3.83 -4.26
C GLU A 63 -8.93 2.54 -3.42
N SER A 64 -8.87 1.37 -4.07
CA SER A 64 -8.82 0.08 -3.37
C SER A 64 -7.56 -0.05 -2.52
N LEU A 65 -6.41 0.43 -3.02
CA LEU A 65 -5.17 0.45 -2.26
C LEU A 65 -5.27 1.41 -1.07
N ARG A 66 -5.78 2.63 -1.27
CA ARG A 66 -6.06 3.59 -0.19
C ARG A 66 -6.97 2.97 0.87
N LEU A 67 -8.05 2.32 0.46
CA LEU A 67 -9.02 1.72 1.38
C LEU A 67 -8.41 0.69 2.33
N THR A 68 -7.36 -0.04 1.88
CA THR A 68 -6.65 -0.98 2.76
C THR A 68 -6.03 -0.30 3.98
N PHE A 69 -5.49 0.92 3.82
CA PHE A 69 -4.89 1.69 4.89
C PHE A 69 -5.97 2.28 5.81
N HIS A 70 -7.02 2.85 5.22
CA HIS A 70 -8.10 3.49 5.98
C HIS A 70 -8.87 2.51 6.88
N ASP A 71 -9.09 1.26 6.41
CA ASP A 71 -9.59 0.17 7.25
C ASP A 71 -8.57 -0.20 8.33
N ALA A 72 -7.35 -0.56 7.91
CA ALA A 72 -6.37 -1.18 8.80
C ALA A 72 -5.82 -0.26 9.91
N ILE A 73 -5.69 1.05 9.63
CA ILE A 73 -5.06 1.99 10.57
C ILE A 73 -6.02 2.41 11.70
N GLY A 74 -7.32 2.09 11.58
CA GLY A 74 -8.35 2.18 12.61
C GLY A 74 -8.11 1.23 13.80
N PHE A 75 -6.94 1.34 14.44
CA PHE A 75 -6.49 0.50 15.53
C PHE A 75 -5.53 1.27 16.44
N SER A 76 -5.85 1.37 17.73
CA SER A 76 -5.06 2.09 18.74
C SER A 76 -4.85 1.27 19.99
N LYS A 77 -3.59 0.85 20.22
CA LYS A 77 -3.19 0.17 21.45
C LYS A 77 -3.36 1.10 22.65
N LYS A 78 -3.07 2.39 22.47
CA LYS A 78 -3.21 3.42 23.49
C LYS A 78 -4.66 3.53 24.00
N LEU A 79 -5.65 3.56 23.11
CA LEU A 79 -7.06 3.60 23.51
C LEU A 79 -7.46 2.36 24.32
N PHE A 80 -7.02 1.17 23.91
CA PHE A 80 -7.25 -0.06 24.68
C PHE A 80 -6.62 -0.01 26.08
N LEU A 81 -5.40 0.53 26.22
CA LEU A 81 -4.75 0.72 27.51
C LEU A 81 -5.48 1.72 28.42
N GLU A 82 -6.21 2.67 27.83
CA GLU A 82 -7.09 3.62 28.53
C GLU A 82 -8.48 3.04 28.86
N GLY A 83 -8.74 1.76 28.52
CA GLY A 83 -10.03 1.11 28.73
C GLY A 83 -11.13 1.56 27.75
N LYS A 84 -10.75 2.15 26.61
CA LYS A 84 -11.64 2.52 25.51
C LYS A 84 -11.51 1.51 24.37
N PHE A 85 -12.52 1.42 23.51
CA PHE A 85 -12.39 0.70 22.26
C PHE A 85 -11.41 1.45 21.34
N GLY A 86 -10.39 0.75 20.84
CA GLY A 86 -9.33 1.33 20.01
C GLY A 86 -9.49 1.08 18.52
N GLY A 87 -10.61 0.51 18.06
CA GLY A 87 -10.76 0.06 16.67
C GLY A 87 -10.22 -1.36 16.44
N GLY A 88 -10.75 -2.03 15.41
CA GLY A 88 -10.47 -3.44 15.12
C GLY A 88 -9.30 -3.69 14.16
N GLY A 89 -8.75 -2.65 13.55
CA GLY A 89 -7.70 -2.79 12.53
C GLY A 89 -8.29 -3.22 11.19
N ALA A 90 -7.59 -4.12 10.49
CA ALA A 90 -8.01 -4.57 9.16
C ALA A 90 -9.20 -5.53 9.24
N ASP A 91 -10.37 -5.07 9.69
CA ASP A 91 -11.54 -5.88 10.03
C ASP A 91 -12.76 -5.62 9.13
N GLY A 92 -12.63 -4.73 8.14
CA GLY A 92 -13.71 -4.33 7.25
C GLY A 92 -14.75 -3.44 7.90
N SER A 93 -14.44 -2.83 9.06
CA SER A 93 -15.33 -1.90 9.76
C SER A 93 -15.71 -0.70 8.91
N ILE A 94 -14.78 -0.16 8.12
CA ILE A 94 -15.04 0.97 7.22
C ILE A 94 -16.12 0.67 6.17
N MET A 95 -16.25 -0.60 5.77
CA MET A 95 -17.33 -1.05 4.89
C MET A 95 -18.56 -1.46 5.69
N ALA A 96 -18.41 -2.15 6.82
CA ALA A 96 -19.53 -2.63 7.64
C ALA A 96 -20.35 -1.51 8.27
N HIS A 97 -19.70 -0.39 8.60
CA HIS A 97 -20.25 0.80 9.26
C HIS A 97 -19.95 2.05 8.44
N SER A 98 -20.09 1.96 7.10
CA SER A 98 -19.74 3.06 6.19
C SER A 98 -20.54 4.32 6.48
N GLU A 99 -21.77 4.20 6.97
CA GLU A 99 -22.60 5.33 7.41
C GLU A 99 -22.02 6.13 8.60
N ILE A 100 -21.00 5.59 9.27
CA ILE A 100 -20.26 6.27 10.34
C ILE A 100 -18.87 6.64 9.83
N GLU A 101 -18.07 5.66 9.40
CA GLU A 101 -16.64 5.87 9.19
C GLU A 101 -16.32 6.71 7.97
N THR A 102 -17.10 6.63 6.88
CA THR A 102 -16.84 7.45 5.69
C THR A 102 -17.21 8.92 5.88
N ASN A 103 -17.91 9.26 6.98
CA ASN A 103 -18.21 10.64 7.36
C ASN A 103 -17.10 11.29 8.22
N PHE A 104 -16.05 10.54 8.60
CA PHE A 104 -14.89 11.12 9.25
C PHE A 104 -14.10 11.97 8.25
N HIS A 105 -13.57 13.12 8.69
CA HIS A 105 -12.89 14.06 7.81
C HIS A 105 -11.73 13.39 7.05
N ALA A 106 -10.91 12.61 7.75
CA ALA A 106 -9.78 11.89 7.17
C ALA A 106 -10.19 10.80 6.14
N ASN A 107 -11.46 10.37 6.15
CA ASN A 107 -12.00 9.36 5.24
C ASN A 107 -12.76 9.96 4.05
N ASN A 108 -12.69 11.29 3.84
CA ASN A 108 -13.38 11.91 2.71
C ASN A 108 -12.99 11.24 1.36
N GLY A 109 -14.00 10.90 0.55
CA GLY A 109 -13.85 10.22 -0.74
C GLY A 109 -13.54 8.73 -0.70
N VAL A 110 -13.70 8.02 0.43
CA VAL A 110 -13.59 6.54 0.43
C VAL A 110 -14.95 5.85 0.27
N ASP A 111 -16.05 6.60 0.35
CA ASP A 111 -17.41 6.06 0.26
C ASP A 111 -17.73 5.49 -1.13
N GLU A 112 -17.25 6.13 -2.19
CA GLU A 112 -17.44 5.66 -3.57
C GLU A 112 -16.89 4.24 -3.76
N ILE A 113 -15.61 4.02 -3.45
CA ILE A 113 -14.98 2.70 -3.55
C ILE A 113 -15.56 1.69 -2.55
N VAL A 114 -15.96 2.11 -1.34
CA VAL A 114 -16.60 1.22 -0.36
C VAL A 114 -17.90 0.65 -0.93
N GLU A 115 -18.74 1.51 -1.51
CA GLU A 115 -20.01 1.09 -2.09
C GLU A 115 -19.85 0.36 -3.42
N ALA A 116 -18.78 0.63 -4.19
CA ALA A 116 -18.42 -0.14 -5.38
C ALA A 116 -17.95 -1.57 -5.03
N GLN A 117 -17.17 -1.73 -3.95
CA GLN A 117 -16.63 -3.02 -3.52
C GLN A 117 -17.66 -3.91 -2.80
N ARG A 118 -18.56 -3.31 -2.01
CA ARG A 118 -19.51 -4.03 -1.13
C ARG A 118 -20.33 -5.12 -1.87
N PRO A 119 -20.92 -4.88 -3.06
CA PRO A 119 -21.69 -5.90 -3.77
C PRO A 119 -20.88 -7.15 -4.12
N PHE A 120 -19.59 -7.01 -4.43
CA PHE A 120 -18.71 -8.15 -4.73
C PHE A 120 -18.48 -9.00 -3.49
N ALA A 121 -18.12 -8.38 -2.36
CA ALA A 121 -17.92 -9.10 -1.10
C ALA A 121 -19.18 -9.89 -0.70
N ILE A 122 -20.37 -9.27 -0.81
CA ILE A 122 -21.66 -9.91 -0.52
C ILE A 122 -21.96 -11.05 -1.51
N LYS A 123 -21.78 -10.81 -2.82
CA LYS A 123 -22.04 -11.78 -3.90
C LYS A 123 -21.20 -13.05 -3.72
N HIS A 124 -19.94 -12.89 -3.35
CA HIS A 124 -19.01 -14.00 -3.14
C HIS A 124 -19.03 -14.60 -1.73
N GLY A 125 -19.79 -14.00 -0.81
CA GLY A 125 -19.92 -14.48 0.57
C GLY A 125 -18.60 -14.46 1.35
N VAL A 126 -17.72 -13.51 1.04
CA VAL A 126 -16.43 -13.31 1.73
C VAL A 126 -16.55 -12.20 2.76
N SER A 127 -15.60 -12.12 3.70
CA SER A 127 -15.64 -11.05 4.69
C SER A 127 -15.25 -9.70 4.09
N PHE A 128 -15.78 -8.60 4.63
CA PHE A 128 -15.41 -7.26 4.15
C PHE A 128 -13.93 -6.98 4.36
N GLY A 129 -13.38 -7.31 5.54
CA GLY A 129 -11.95 -7.13 5.81
C GLY A 129 -11.07 -7.98 4.90
N ASP A 130 -11.47 -9.22 4.57
CA ASP A 130 -10.71 -10.01 3.60
C ASP A 130 -10.82 -9.42 2.19
N PHE A 131 -12.01 -8.95 1.79
CA PHE A 131 -12.24 -8.39 0.46
C PHE A 131 -11.44 -7.11 0.22
N ILE A 132 -11.43 -6.16 1.17
CA ILE A 132 -10.68 -4.91 1.06
C ILE A 132 -9.18 -5.20 0.83
N GLN A 133 -8.60 -6.08 1.65
CA GLN A 133 -7.19 -6.44 1.55
C GLN A 133 -6.89 -7.24 0.27
N PHE A 134 -7.85 -8.05 -0.20
CA PHE A 134 -7.76 -8.75 -1.47
C PHE A 134 -7.77 -7.80 -2.66
N ALA A 135 -8.72 -6.85 -2.69
CA ALA A 135 -8.87 -5.86 -3.76
C ALA A 135 -7.61 -4.98 -3.87
N GLY A 136 -7.07 -4.49 -2.75
CA GLY A 136 -5.80 -3.74 -2.77
C GLY A 136 -4.61 -4.59 -3.25
N ALA A 137 -4.53 -5.85 -2.85
CA ALA A 137 -3.46 -6.76 -3.27
C ALA A 137 -3.53 -7.15 -4.76
N VAL A 138 -4.74 -7.38 -5.28
CA VAL A 138 -4.97 -7.64 -6.71
C VAL A 138 -4.73 -6.38 -7.51
N GLY A 139 -5.32 -5.25 -7.11
CA GLY A 139 -5.21 -3.99 -7.81
C GLY A 139 -3.76 -3.54 -8.00
N VAL A 140 -2.96 -3.52 -6.92
CA VAL A 140 -1.55 -3.11 -7.03
C VAL A 140 -0.71 -4.09 -7.86
N SER A 141 -1.17 -5.33 -8.05
CA SER A 141 -0.52 -6.29 -8.95
C SER A 141 -0.76 -5.99 -10.44
N ASN A 142 -1.76 -5.18 -10.77
CA ASN A 142 -2.02 -4.67 -12.13
C ASN A 142 -1.03 -3.56 -12.51
N CYS A 143 -0.46 -2.85 -11.53
CA CYS A 143 0.46 -1.75 -11.76
C CYS A 143 1.81 -2.25 -12.27
N LEU A 144 2.37 -1.58 -13.28
CA LEU A 144 3.67 -1.96 -13.84
C LEU A 144 4.76 -1.81 -12.77
N GLY A 145 5.53 -2.87 -12.51
CA GLY A 145 6.53 -2.87 -11.43
C GLY A 145 5.96 -3.06 -10.03
N GLY A 146 4.64 -3.27 -9.92
CA GLY A 146 3.95 -3.47 -8.65
C GLY A 146 4.44 -4.69 -7.85
N PRO A 147 4.11 -4.75 -6.56
CA PRO A 147 4.40 -5.89 -5.71
C PRO A 147 3.38 -7.01 -5.91
N ARG A 148 3.78 -8.24 -5.59
CA ARG A 148 2.84 -9.33 -5.31
C ARG A 148 2.65 -9.41 -3.80
N LEU A 149 1.59 -8.78 -3.29
CA LEU A 149 1.34 -8.72 -1.85
C LEU A 149 0.94 -10.08 -1.27
N GLN A 150 1.27 -10.29 0.00
CA GLN A 150 0.72 -11.41 0.77
C GLN A 150 -0.79 -11.20 0.94
N PHE A 151 -1.56 -12.27 0.73
CA PHE A 151 -2.97 -12.28 1.01
C PHE A 151 -3.33 -13.40 1.97
N LEU A 152 -3.73 -13.03 3.18
CA LEU A 152 -4.25 -13.94 4.19
C LEU A 152 -5.77 -13.76 4.29
N ALA A 153 -6.53 -14.85 4.31
CA ALA A 153 -7.99 -14.84 4.44
C ALA A 153 -8.44 -15.45 5.78
N GLY A 154 -9.58 -15.02 6.29
CA GLY A 154 -10.18 -15.53 7.53
C GLY A 154 -10.58 -14.46 8.54
N ARG A 155 -10.62 -13.17 8.16
CA ARG A 155 -11.12 -12.11 9.02
C ARG A 155 -12.60 -12.32 9.32
N ALA A 156 -13.02 -11.97 10.54
CA ALA A 156 -14.42 -12.06 10.93
C ALA A 156 -15.23 -10.89 10.34
N ASN A 157 -16.47 -11.14 9.96
CA ASN A 157 -17.40 -10.07 9.53
C ASN A 157 -17.96 -9.25 10.70
N PHE A 158 -17.79 -9.70 11.94
CA PHE A 158 -18.24 -8.94 13.10
C PHE A 158 -17.19 -7.88 13.45
N SER A 159 -17.57 -6.62 13.33
CA SER A 159 -16.75 -5.45 13.68
C SER A 159 -17.59 -4.41 14.45
N LEU A 160 -16.91 -3.43 15.04
CA LEU A 160 -17.49 -2.20 15.57
C LEU A 160 -16.91 -1.03 14.79
N PRO A 161 -17.62 0.11 14.66
CA PRO A 161 -17.09 1.26 13.96
C PRO A 161 -15.80 1.73 14.63
N SER A 162 -14.77 1.99 13.83
CA SER A 162 -13.52 2.57 14.28
C SER A 162 -13.76 3.92 14.99
N PRO A 163 -13.02 4.23 16.08
CA PRO A 163 -12.96 5.59 16.58
C PRO A 163 -12.42 6.55 15.51
N ASP A 164 -13.01 7.74 15.44
CA ASP A 164 -12.49 8.85 14.62
C ASP A 164 -11.07 9.28 15.08
N LEU A 165 -10.38 10.05 14.24
CA LEU A 165 -9.04 10.61 14.47
C LEU A 165 -7.92 9.56 14.56
N LEU A 166 -8.13 8.37 14.00
CA LEU A 166 -7.11 7.31 13.92
C LEU A 166 -6.40 7.22 12.57
N VAL A 167 -6.96 7.84 11.53
CA VAL A 167 -6.37 7.97 10.19
C VAL A 167 -5.61 9.30 10.12
N PRO A 168 -4.31 9.31 9.76
CA PRO A 168 -3.55 10.55 9.57
C PRO A 168 -4.12 11.44 8.48
N GLU A 169 -4.03 12.76 8.68
CA GLU A 169 -4.44 13.77 7.70
C GLU A 169 -3.22 14.38 6.97
N PRO A 170 -3.38 14.88 5.73
CA PRO A 170 -2.26 15.46 4.99
C PRO A 170 -1.71 16.75 5.62
N SER A 171 -2.50 17.43 6.47
CA SER A 171 -2.06 18.61 7.22
C SER A 171 -1.35 18.28 8.54
N ASP A 172 -1.33 17.01 8.96
CA ASP A 172 -0.72 16.60 10.22
C ASP A 172 0.80 16.84 10.24
N SER A 173 1.31 17.18 11.43
CA SER A 173 2.75 17.25 11.66
C SER A 173 3.41 15.86 11.57
N VAL A 174 4.69 15.81 11.21
CA VAL A 174 5.48 14.56 11.23
C VAL A 174 5.41 13.86 12.59
N ASP A 175 5.44 14.62 13.70
CA ASP A 175 5.32 14.04 15.04
C ASP A 175 3.99 13.32 15.26
N ALA A 176 2.88 13.91 14.78
CA ALA A 176 1.55 13.32 14.88
C ALA A 176 1.44 12.04 14.03
N ILE A 177 1.88 12.10 12.77
CA ILE A 177 1.85 10.95 11.84
C ILE A 177 2.68 9.79 12.41
N LEU A 178 3.92 10.05 12.82
CA LEU A 178 4.81 9.00 13.33
C LEU A 178 4.34 8.44 14.68
N ALA A 179 3.75 9.26 15.55
CA ALA A 179 3.15 8.78 16.79
C ALA A 179 1.91 7.91 16.53
N ARG A 180 1.09 8.27 15.54
CA ARG A 180 -0.08 7.50 15.14
C ARG A 180 0.32 6.15 14.55
N ALA A 181 1.24 6.16 13.59
CA ALA A 181 1.80 4.95 13.00
C ALA A 181 2.37 4.01 14.10
N ALA A 182 3.16 4.55 15.03
CA ALA A 182 3.77 3.75 16.10
C ALA A 182 2.73 3.10 17.03
N ASP A 183 1.63 3.79 17.35
CA ASP A 183 0.53 3.25 18.15
C ASP A 183 -0.19 2.08 17.43
N ALA A 184 -0.30 2.14 16.10
CA ALA A 184 -0.78 1.03 15.28
C ALA A 184 0.27 -0.11 15.13
N GLY A 185 1.54 0.15 15.46
CA GLY A 185 2.65 -0.81 15.34
C GLY A 185 3.48 -0.69 14.06
N ILE A 186 3.36 0.44 13.37
CA ILE A 186 4.13 0.81 12.19
C ILE A 186 5.27 1.74 12.61
N SER A 187 6.51 1.37 12.29
CA SER A 187 7.69 2.21 12.57
C SER A 187 7.79 3.40 11.60
N ALA A 188 8.66 4.37 11.91
CA ALA A 188 8.87 5.52 11.02
C ALA A 188 9.37 5.14 9.62
N SER A 189 10.27 4.14 9.52
CA SER A 189 10.67 3.62 8.21
C SER A 189 9.53 2.91 7.50
N GLU A 190 8.73 2.12 8.22
CA GLU A 190 7.59 1.42 7.62
C GLU A 190 6.49 2.38 7.16
N MET A 191 6.35 3.55 7.80
CA MET A 191 5.47 4.60 7.31
C MET A 191 5.94 5.12 5.94
N VAL A 192 7.24 5.36 5.77
CA VAL A 192 7.82 5.72 4.46
C VAL A 192 7.69 4.58 3.46
N ASP A 193 7.90 3.34 3.90
CA ASP A 193 7.74 2.15 3.06
C ASP A 193 6.31 2.06 2.51
N LEU A 194 5.28 2.32 3.34
CA LEU A 194 3.85 2.32 2.95
C LEU A 194 3.49 3.48 2.02
N LEU A 195 4.16 4.64 2.13
CA LEU A 195 3.94 5.78 1.22
C LEU A 195 4.39 5.50 -0.21
N ALA A 196 5.05 4.38 -0.50
CA ALA A 196 5.24 3.95 -1.89
C ALA A 196 3.90 3.72 -2.62
N SER A 197 2.79 3.53 -1.88
CA SER A 197 1.43 3.57 -2.44
C SER A 197 1.13 4.86 -3.21
N HIS A 198 1.72 6.00 -2.83
CA HIS A 198 1.50 7.27 -3.51
C HIS A 198 2.13 7.35 -4.91
N SER A 199 2.95 6.36 -5.32
CA SER A 199 3.40 6.23 -6.71
C SER A 199 2.29 5.74 -7.67
N VAL A 200 1.20 5.19 -7.12
CA VAL A 200 0.02 4.77 -7.88
C VAL A 200 -1.24 5.36 -7.27
N ALA A 201 -1.29 6.70 -7.24
CA ALA A 201 -2.35 7.43 -6.56
C ALA A 201 -2.58 8.84 -7.13
N ALA A 202 -3.77 9.37 -6.84
CA ALA A 202 -4.18 10.73 -7.09
C ALA A 202 -5.05 11.26 -5.94
N GLN A 203 -5.43 12.53 -6.02
CA GLN A 203 -6.36 13.16 -5.09
C GLN A 203 -7.60 13.70 -5.79
N ASP A 204 -8.72 13.67 -5.06
CA ASP A 204 -9.99 14.30 -5.48
C ASP A 204 -10.50 15.37 -4.52
N HIS A 205 -10.21 15.24 -3.23
CA HIS A 205 -10.89 16.01 -2.18
C HIS A 205 -10.00 16.98 -1.40
N VAL A 206 -8.69 17.03 -1.67
CA VAL A 206 -7.83 18.08 -1.08
C VAL A 206 -8.01 19.37 -1.87
N ASP A 207 -8.05 19.28 -3.21
CA ASP A 207 -8.49 20.34 -4.11
C ASP A 207 -9.53 19.80 -5.10
N GLU A 208 -10.81 20.05 -4.80
CA GLU A 208 -11.96 19.65 -5.62
C GLU A 208 -12.04 20.38 -6.98
N THR A 209 -11.19 21.38 -7.23
CA THR A 209 -11.11 22.04 -8.54
C THR A 209 -10.25 21.26 -9.53
N ILE A 210 -9.44 20.31 -9.03
CA ILE A 210 -8.53 19.48 -9.82
C ILE A 210 -8.56 18.00 -9.38
N PRO A 211 -9.72 17.32 -9.39
CA PRO A 211 -9.79 15.89 -9.10
C PRO A 211 -8.99 15.07 -10.12
N GLY A 212 -8.54 13.88 -9.71
CA GLY A 212 -7.68 12.95 -10.43
C GLY A 212 -6.25 13.45 -10.64
N THR A 213 -5.79 14.46 -9.90
CA THR A 213 -4.41 14.97 -10.06
C THR A 213 -3.44 14.07 -9.29
N PRO A 214 -2.48 13.40 -9.96
CA PRO A 214 -1.62 12.38 -9.35
C PRO A 214 -0.51 12.98 -8.47
N PHE A 215 0.05 12.15 -7.58
CA PHE A 215 1.17 12.53 -6.71
C PHE A 215 2.54 12.38 -7.36
N ASP A 216 2.62 11.71 -8.51
CA ASP A 216 3.81 11.65 -9.36
C ASP A 216 3.44 11.66 -10.85
N SER A 217 4.45 11.69 -11.71
CA SER A 217 4.29 11.75 -13.17
C SER A 217 3.82 10.45 -13.83
N THR A 218 3.72 9.34 -13.08
CA THR A 218 3.51 7.98 -13.58
C THR A 218 2.50 7.16 -12.75
N PRO A 219 1.26 7.64 -12.54
CA PRO A 219 0.33 7.06 -11.56
C PRO A 219 -0.14 5.62 -11.82
N SER A 220 0.18 5.02 -12.97
CA SER A 220 -0.11 3.59 -13.25
C SER A 220 1.13 2.69 -13.16
N VAL A 221 2.27 3.23 -12.70
CA VAL A 221 3.56 2.54 -12.60
C VAL A 221 4.05 2.63 -11.16
N PHE A 222 4.29 1.48 -10.54
CA PHE A 222 4.82 1.42 -9.18
C PHE A 222 6.34 1.55 -9.20
N ASP A 223 6.82 2.79 -9.30
CA ASP A 223 8.22 3.15 -9.38
C ASP A 223 8.64 4.18 -8.31
N ALA A 224 9.86 4.71 -8.44
CA ALA A 224 10.43 5.61 -7.43
C ALA A 224 10.27 7.10 -7.78
N ASN A 225 9.46 7.44 -8.80
CA ASN A 225 9.27 8.82 -9.25
C ASN A 225 8.62 9.66 -8.15
N PHE A 226 7.57 9.18 -7.48
CA PHE A 226 7.02 9.82 -6.27
C PHE A 226 8.10 10.26 -5.26
N PHE A 227 9.01 9.35 -4.88
CA PHE A 227 10.06 9.67 -3.90
C PHE A 227 11.04 10.75 -4.40
N LEU A 228 11.32 10.78 -5.71
CA LEU A 228 12.18 11.78 -6.32
C LEU A 228 11.46 13.12 -6.49
N GLU A 229 10.25 13.11 -7.02
CA GLU A 229 9.47 14.27 -7.42
C GLU A 229 9.03 15.08 -6.21
N VAL A 230 8.63 14.44 -5.09
CA VAL A 230 8.34 15.14 -3.83
C VAL A 230 9.55 15.97 -3.32
N LEU A 231 10.78 15.52 -3.57
CA LEU A 231 12.00 16.25 -3.17
C LEU A 231 12.28 17.46 -4.05
N LEU A 232 11.68 17.57 -5.24
CA LEU A 232 11.88 18.72 -6.11
C LEU A 232 11.31 20.00 -5.47
N LYS A 233 11.92 21.13 -5.78
CA LYS A 233 11.41 22.43 -5.36
C LYS A 233 10.01 22.65 -5.95
N GLY A 234 9.04 22.90 -5.08
CA GLY A 234 7.69 23.29 -5.48
C GLY A 234 7.67 24.73 -5.99
N ASP A 235 7.12 24.94 -7.18
CA ASP A 235 7.00 26.25 -7.82
C ASP A 235 5.70 26.42 -8.64
N VAL A 236 4.83 25.41 -8.61
CA VAL A 236 3.52 25.40 -9.28
C VAL A 236 2.40 25.33 -8.23
N ILE A 237 1.36 26.14 -8.42
CA ILE A 237 0.07 25.96 -7.77
C ILE A 237 -0.80 25.18 -8.78
N PRO A 238 -1.12 23.90 -8.52
CA PRO A 238 -1.76 23.05 -9.52
C PRO A 238 -3.22 23.43 -9.77
N GLY A 239 -3.93 23.89 -8.73
CA GLY A 239 -5.32 24.33 -8.79
C GLY A 239 -5.49 25.85 -8.73
N ASN A 240 -6.56 26.30 -8.07
CA ASN A 240 -6.89 27.73 -7.95
C ASN A 240 -6.30 28.42 -6.70
N GLY A 241 -5.52 27.69 -5.91
CA GLY A 241 -4.91 28.13 -4.65
C GLY A 241 -4.17 26.98 -3.98
N ILE A 242 -3.69 27.20 -2.76
CA ILE A 242 -3.16 26.13 -1.91
C ILE A 242 -4.19 25.86 -0.81
N ASN A 243 -4.65 24.62 -0.72
CA ASN A 243 -5.64 24.17 0.25
C ASN A 243 -4.97 23.61 1.53
N GLU A 244 -5.77 23.28 2.55
CA GLU A 244 -5.25 22.64 3.77
C GLU A 244 -4.70 21.25 3.44
N GLY A 245 -3.45 20.98 3.85
CA GLY A 245 -2.78 19.72 3.52
C GLY A 245 -2.12 19.71 2.12
N GLU A 246 -2.14 20.81 1.39
CA GLU A 246 -1.47 20.98 0.09
C GLU A 246 -0.23 21.89 0.21
N VAL A 247 0.79 21.63 -0.62
CA VAL A 247 1.90 22.56 -0.87
C VAL A 247 2.18 22.65 -2.36
N MET A 248 2.96 23.65 -2.79
CA MET A 248 3.30 23.80 -4.21
C MET A 248 3.95 22.53 -4.79
N SER A 249 3.44 22.11 -5.94
CA SER A 249 3.96 21.01 -6.75
C SER A 249 5.19 21.44 -7.56
N PRO A 250 6.03 20.49 -8.00
CA PRO A 250 7.19 20.77 -8.84
C PRO A 250 6.87 20.72 -10.33
N LEU A 251 5.77 20.07 -10.73
CA LEU A 251 5.35 19.89 -12.12
C LEU A 251 3.91 20.37 -12.31
N GLN A 252 3.61 20.85 -13.52
CA GLN A 252 2.24 21.13 -13.91
C GLN A 252 1.44 19.83 -14.01
N GLY A 253 0.29 19.77 -13.35
CA GLY A 253 -0.57 18.57 -13.35
C GLY A 253 -0.18 17.51 -12.32
N GLU A 254 0.81 17.77 -11.46
CA GLU A 254 1.13 16.97 -10.27
C GLU A 254 0.55 17.65 -9.03
N PHE A 255 0.12 16.87 -8.04
CA PHE A 255 -0.34 17.33 -6.74
C PHE A 255 0.68 16.96 -5.66
N ARG A 256 0.89 17.81 -4.66
CA ARG A 256 1.80 17.51 -3.56
C ARG A 256 1.15 17.74 -2.21
N LEU A 257 1.04 16.66 -1.45
CA LEU A 257 0.59 16.71 -0.07
C LEU A 257 1.65 17.34 0.84
N GLN A 258 1.20 18.13 1.81
CA GLN A 258 2.05 18.72 2.84
C GLN A 258 2.76 17.63 3.64
N SER A 259 2.05 16.59 4.07
CA SER A 259 2.57 15.44 4.83
C SER A 259 3.74 14.76 4.12
N ASP A 260 3.62 14.49 2.83
CA ASP A 260 4.64 13.83 2.03
C ASP A 260 5.90 14.69 1.95
N PHE A 261 5.72 15.99 1.67
CA PHE A 261 6.84 16.91 1.65
C PHE A 261 7.57 16.95 3.01
N VAL A 262 6.85 17.12 4.12
CA VAL A 262 7.52 17.22 5.44
C VAL A 262 8.16 15.90 5.87
N LEU A 263 7.58 14.75 5.53
CA LEU A 263 8.18 13.43 5.77
C LEU A 263 9.44 13.20 4.93
N SER A 264 9.47 13.70 3.69
CA SER A 264 10.67 13.64 2.84
C SER A 264 11.85 14.44 3.43
N GLN A 265 11.56 15.46 4.25
CA GLN A 265 12.55 16.39 4.81
C GLN A 265 12.97 16.06 6.26
N ASP A 266 12.17 15.29 7.01
CA ASP A 266 12.43 15.03 8.43
C ASP A 266 13.62 14.07 8.65
N PRO A 267 14.55 14.35 9.57
CA PRO A 267 15.73 13.51 9.80
C PRO A 267 15.42 12.06 10.23
N ARG A 268 14.21 11.76 10.70
CA ARG A 268 13.77 10.40 11.07
C ARG A 268 13.38 9.55 9.87
N THR A 269 13.03 10.18 8.74
CA THR A 269 12.41 9.52 7.57
C THR A 269 13.16 9.81 6.26
N ALA A 270 13.81 10.97 6.12
CA ALA A 270 14.46 11.43 4.90
C ALA A 270 15.47 10.45 4.29
N CYS A 271 16.22 9.72 5.11
CA CYS A 271 17.17 8.73 4.61
C CYS A 271 16.51 7.44 4.12
N GLU A 272 15.37 7.04 4.69
CA GLU A 272 14.58 5.94 4.14
C GLU A 272 13.91 6.39 2.83
N TRP A 273 13.36 7.60 2.81
CA TRP A 273 12.77 8.23 1.62
C TRP A 273 13.74 8.24 0.43
N GLN A 274 14.94 8.78 0.63
CA GLN A 274 15.97 8.84 -0.41
C GLN A 274 16.44 7.44 -0.84
N SER A 275 16.27 6.41 -0.01
CA SER A 275 16.80 5.08 -0.29
C SER A 275 16.13 4.35 -1.44
N PHE A 276 14.93 4.78 -1.84
CA PHE A 276 14.16 4.17 -2.93
C PHE A 276 14.47 4.74 -4.31
N ILE A 277 14.97 5.97 -4.38
CA ILE A 277 15.16 6.74 -5.63
C ILE A 277 15.95 5.94 -6.70
N THR A 278 16.91 5.12 -6.28
CA THR A 278 17.73 4.30 -7.20
C THR A 278 17.57 2.80 -7.00
N ASP A 279 16.58 2.36 -6.23
CA ASP A 279 16.43 0.96 -5.83
C ASP A 279 14.94 0.57 -5.73
N GLN A 280 14.31 0.44 -6.90
CA GLN A 280 12.92 0.00 -7.02
C GLN A 280 12.69 -1.41 -6.44
N ASP A 281 13.68 -2.31 -6.55
CA ASP A 281 13.58 -3.66 -5.98
C ASP A 281 13.48 -3.58 -4.44
N ARG A 282 14.27 -2.72 -3.80
CA ARG A 282 14.16 -2.45 -2.35
C ARG A 282 12.82 -1.82 -1.99
N MET A 283 12.33 -0.87 -2.79
CA MET A 283 11.03 -0.23 -2.59
C MET A 283 9.90 -1.27 -2.57
N VAL A 284 9.83 -2.13 -3.60
CA VAL A 284 8.85 -3.21 -3.69
C VAL A 284 8.98 -4.17 -2.51
N ALA A 285 10.20 -4.60 -2.16
CA ALA A 285 10.41 -5.53 -1.06
C ALA A 285 9.96 -4.96 0.29
N LYS A 286 10.26 -3.69 0.57
CA LYS A 286 9.89 -3.02 1.81
C LYS A 286 8.40 -2.71 1.88
N PHE A 287 7.81 -2.19 0.82
CA PHE A 287 6.36 -1.99 0.72
C PHE A 287 5.61 -3.31 0.91
N THR A 288 6.06 -4.41 0.28
CA THR A 288 5.45 -5.74 0.45
C THR A 288 5.46 -6.20 1.91
N ALA A 289 6.58 -6.01 2.61
CA ALA A 289 6.69 -6.37 4.03
C ALA A 289 5.81 -5.49 4.93
N ALA A 290 5.77 -4.18 4.67
CA ALA A 290 4.95 -3.23 5.42
C ALA A 290 3.45 -3.47 5.21
N MET A 291 3.01 -3.72 3.97
CA MET A 291 1.64 -4.09 3.63
C MET A 291 1.21 -5.40 4.29
N ALA A 292 2.06 -6.44 4.32
CA ALA A 292 1.76 -7.69 5.02
C ALA A 292 1.51 -7.47 6.52
N LYS A 293 2.26 -6.56 7.15
CA LYS A 293 2.03 -6.13 8.53
C LYS A 293 0.72 -5.34 8.66
N MET A 294 0.51 -4.34 7.80
CA MET A 294 -0.67 -3.48 7.84
C MET A 294 -1.96 -4.29 7.68
N ALA A 295 -2.01 -5.17 6.68
CA ALA A 295 -3.15 -6.03 6.40
C ALA A 295 -3.53 -6.94 7.58
N THR A 296 -2.63 -7.15 8.55
CA THR A 296 -2.88 -8.01 9.72
C THR A 296 -2.95 -7.25 11.04
N ILE A 297 -3.02 -5.91 11.02
CA ILE A 297 -3.33 -5.11 12.21
C ILE A 297 -4.67 -5.57 12.78
N GLY A 298 -4.70 -5.84 14.10
CA GLY A 298 -5.88 -6.38 14.78
C GLY A 298 -6.01 -7.91 14.74
N HIS A 299 -5.17 -8.60 13.97
CA HIS A 299 -5.26 -10.05 13.74
C HIS A 299 -4.02 -10.82 14.20
N ILE A 300 -4.17 -12.13 14.34
CA ILE A 300 -3.06 -13.06 14.57
C ILE A 300 -2.82 -13.81 13.25
N PRO A 301 -1.75 -13.52 12.49
CA PRO A 301 -1.53 -14.10 11.16
C PRO A 301 -1.56 -15.65 11.14
N ALA A 302 -1.10 -16.28 12.23
CA ALA A 302 -1.10 -17.74 12.36
C ALA A 302 -2.51 -18.38 12.46
N LEU A 303 -3.56 -17.57 12.64
CA LEU A 303 -4.96 -18.00 12.64
C LEU A 303 -5.67 -17.72 11.29
N LEU A 304 -4.98 -17.07 10.35
CA LEU A 304 -5.48 -16.82 9.01
C LEU A 304 -4.91 -17.87 8.04
N THR A 305 -5.53 -17.99 6.87
CA THR A 305 -5.09 -18.91 5.80
C THR A 305 -4.33 -18.13 4.74
N ASP A 306 -3.12 -18.58 4.40
CA ASP A 306 -2.35 -17.98 3.31
C ASP A 306 -2.93 -18.38 1.95
N CYS A 307 -3.49 -17.39 1.25
CA CYS A 307 -4.04 -17.50 -0.09
C CYS A 307 -3.27 -16.63 -1.09
N SER A 308 -2.02 -16.25 -0.78
CA SER A 308 -1.19 -15.36 -1.62
C SER A 308 -0.93 -15.91 -3.03
N GLU A 309 -1.06 -17.23 -3.21
CA GLU A 309 -0.94 -17.86 -4.53
C GLU A 309 -2.03 -17.43 -5.52
N VAL A 310 -3.14 -16.86 -5.04
CA VAL A 310 -4.24 -16.35 -5.85
C VAL A 310 -3.91 -14.99 -6.46
N ILE A 311 -3.12 -14.15 -5.78
CA ILE A 311 -2.75 -12.82 -6.27
C ILE A 311 -1.94 -12.95 -7.57
N PRO A 312 -2.27 -12.22 -8.65
CA PRO A 312 -1.51 -12.27 -9.90
C PRO A 312 -0.01 -11.96 -9.72
N ILE A 313 0.81 -12.42 -10.67
CA ILE A 313 2.21 -12.02 -10.73
C ILE A 313 2.27 -10.69 -11.49
N PRO A 314 2.77 -9.60 -10.88
CA PRO A 314 2.83 -8.30 -11.51
C PRO A 314 3.81 -8.29 -12.69
N ALA A 315 3.56 -7.42 -13.65
CA ALA A 315 4.50 -7.15 -14.73
C ALA A 315 5.75 -6.46 -14.18
N ALA A 316 6.91 -6.76 -14.77
CA ALA A 316 8.17 -6.16 -14.32
C ALA A 316 8.19 -4.64 -14.55
N ALA A 317 8.90 -3.93 -13.66
CA ALA A 317 9.10 -2.49 -13.80
C ALA A 317 9.85 -2.15 -15.10
N LYS A 318 9.46 -1.05 -15.74
CA LYS A 318 10.15 -0.52 -16.93
C LYS A 318 11.50 0.10 -16.58
N ALA A 319 11.57 0.74 -15.42
CA ALA A 319 12.77 1.36 -14.86
C ALA A 319 12.96 0.92 -13.41
N LYS A 320 14.21 0.82 -12.98
CA LYS A 320 14.57 0.49 -11.58
C LYS A 320 15.12 1.67 -10.79
N VAL A 321 15.25 2.80 -11.45
CA VAL A 321 15.85 4.04 -10.98
C VAL A 321 14.93 5.16 -11.46
N ALA A 322 14.57 6.08 -10.56
CA ALA A 322 13.81 7.26 -10.92
C ALA A 322 14.66 8.21 -11.77
N ASN A 323 14.03 8.85 -12.74
CA ASN A 323 14.66 9.90 -13.54
C ASN A 323 14.07 11.24 -13.14
N LEU A 324 14.89 12.29 -13.20
CA LEU A 324 14.38 13.65 -13.09
C LEU A 324 13.42 13.90 -14.26
N PRO A 325 12.24 14.50 -14.01
CA PRO A 325 11.35 14.93 -15.07
C PRO A 325 12.08 15.86 -16.06
N ALA A 326 11.65 15.84 -17.32
CA ALA A 326 12.23 16.69 -18.36
C ALA A 326 12.21 18.17 -17.92
N GLY A 327 13.37 18.85 -18.07
CA GLY A 327 13.54 20.24 -17.64
C GLY A 327 14.02 20.43 -16.19
N LYS A 328 13.95 19.39 -15.35
CA LYS A 328 14.49 19.42 -13.98
C LYS A 328 15.94 18.96 -13.94
N THR A 329 16.65 19.40 -12.91
CA THR A 329 18.07 19.12 -12.69
C THR A 329 18.33 18.82 -11.21
N LEU A 330 19.54 18.33 -10.90
CA LEU A 330 19.95 18.10 -9.51
C LEU A 330 19.94 19.37 -8.64
N SER A 331 19.97 20.59 -9.22
CA SER A 331 19.84 21.82 -8.43
C SER A 331 18.42 22.09 -7.95
N ASP A 332 17.42 21.41 -8.52
CA ASP A 332 16.02 21.52 -8.12
C ASP A 332 15.68 20.58 -6.96
N VAL A 333 16.58 19.67 -6.61
CA VAL A 333 16.37 18.66 -5.56
C VAL A 333 16.68 19.24 -4.18
N GLN A 334 15.73 19.11 -3.25
CA GLN A 334 15.86 19.47 -1.84
C GLN A 334 16.22 18.22 -1.02
N ALA A 335 17.46 17.75 -1.16
CA ALA A 335 17.93 16.55 -0.46
C ALA A 335 18.04 16.77 1.07
N ALA A 336 17.46 15.86 1.85
CA ALA A 336 17.41 15.99 3.31
C ALA A 336 18.16 14.87 4.07
N CYS A 337 18.53 13.77 3.41
CA CYS A 337 19.31 12.73 4.08
C CYS A 337 20.74 13.21 4.39
N LYS A 338 21.08 13.25 5.67
CA LYS A 338 22.42 13.64 6.13
C LYS A 338 23.44 12.50 6.11
N ALA A 339 22.96 11.25 6.08
CA ALA A 339 23.82 10.07 6.15
C ALA A 339 24.46 9.71 4.81
N THR A 340 23.74 9.96 3.70
CA THR A 340 24.20 9.66 2.34
C THR A 340 23.89 10.83 1.41
N PRO A 341 24.83 11.20 0.51
CA PRO A 341 24.56 12.22 -0.49
C PRO A 341 23.43 11.76 -1.41
N PHE A 342 22.71 12.73 -1.97
CA PHE A 342 21.70 12.47 -2.98
C PHE A 342 22.31 11.72 -4.18
N PRO A 343 21.67 10.67 -4.70
CA PRO A 343 22.21 9.89 -5.80
C PRO A 343 22.27 10.71 -7.11
N THR A 344 23.22 10.37 -7.98
CA THR A 344 23.22 10.90 -9.34
C THR A 344 22.15 10.20 -10.16
N VAL A 345 21.14 10.96 -10.59
CA VAL A 345 20.07 10.50 -11.50
C VAL A 345 20.11 11.32 -12.80
N THR A 346 19.62 10.72 -13.89
CA THR A 346 19.51 11.39 -15.19
C THR A 346 18.17 12.09 -15.32
N ALA A 347 18.11 13.12 -16.16
CA ALA A 347 16.84 13.74 -16.55
C ALA A 347 16.31 13.14 -17.85
N ASP A 348 14.99 13.04 -17.94
CA ASP A 348 14.31 12.66 -19.16
C ASP A 348 14.57 13.68 -20.26
N ALA A 349 14.64 13.19 -21.51
CA ALA A 349 14.92 14.02 -22.66
C ALA A 349 13.66 14.76 -23.13
N GLY A 350 13.85 15.99 -23.61
CA GLY A 350 12.79 16.79 -24.20
C GLY A 350 12.37 17.97 -23.33
N PRO A 351 11.30 18.68 -23.72
CA PRO A 351 10.72 19.74 -22.91
C PRO A 351 9.92 19.16 -21.72
N GLU A 352 9.75 19.96 -20.68
CA GLU A 352 8.82 19.68 -19.59
C GLU A 352 7.39 19.48 -20.14
N THR A 353 6.68 18.50 -19.59
CA THR A 353 5.31 18.15 -19.99
C THR A 353 4.37 18.22 -18.80
N THR A 354 3.11 18.56 -19.06
CA THR A 354 2.05 18.47 -18.04
C THR A 354 1.70 17.02 -17.76
N VAL A 355 1.68 16.66 -16.49
CA VAL A 355 1.23 15.34 -16.03
C VAL A 355 -0.28 15.21 -16.28
N ALA A 356 -0.68 14.08 -16.85
CA ALA A 356 -2.09 13.81 -17.12
C ALA A 356 -2.80 13.40 -15.84
N LYS A 357 -4.07 13.81 -15.71
CA LYS A 357 -4.94 13.34 -14.65
C LYS A 357 -5.21 11.84 -14.82
N VAL A 358 -5.39 11.15 -13.69
CA VAL A 358 -5.98 9.81 -13.67
C VAL A 358 -7.42 9.93 -14.19
N PRO A 359 -7.83 9.14 -15.18
CA PRO A 359 -9.22 9.10 -15.61
C PRO A 359 -10.11 8.61 -14.45
N PRO A 360 -11.26 9.26 -14.20
CA PRO A 360 -12.21 8.75 -13.21
C PRO A 360 -12.80 7.41 -13.66
N SER A 361 -13.35 6.70 -12.69
CA SER A 361 -14.15 5.49 -12.83
C SER A 361 -15.43 5.66 -13.66
#